data_AF-A0A7X4AVM7-F1
#
_entry.id   AF-A0A7X4AVM7-F1
#
_cell.length_a   1.000
_cell.length_b   1.000
_cell.length_c   1.000
_cell.angle_alpha   90.00
_cell.angle_beta   90.00
_cell.angle_gamma   90.00
#
_symmetry.space_group_name_H-M   'P 1'
#
loop_
_entity.id
_entity.type
_entity.pdbx_description
1 polymer ?
#
loop_
_entity_poly.entity_id
_entity_poly.type
_entity_poly.pdbx_seq_one_letter_code
_entity_poly.pdbx_strand_id
1 'polypeptide(L)' 'MSRRQFGGHGYSYILDHIAPRMLSRGFTAEGVHDILVSNPAKVLTSR' A
#
# COMPACT_ATOMS: atom_id res chain seq x y z
N MET A 1 -15.11 19.32 7.89
CA MET A 1 -14.71 19.22 6.46
C MET A 1 -13.74 18.06 6.29
N SER A 2 -14.12 17.02 5.55
CA SER A 2 -13.25 15.85 5.30
C SER A 2 -12.22 16.20 4.21
N ARG A 3 -10.94 15.91 4.45
CA ARG A 3 -9.81 16.23 3.56
C ARG A 3 -9.86 15.53 2.19
N ARG A 4 -10.82 14.63 1.95
CA ARG A 4 -11.06 13.97 0.64
C ARG A 4 -11.46 14.94 -0.47
N GLN A 5 -11.88 16.16 -0.11
CA GLN A 5 -12.44 17.16 -1.03
C GLN A 5 -11.39 17.88 -1.90
N PHE A 6 -10.08 17.67 -1.65
CA PHE A 6 -8.99 18.38 -2.35
C PHE A 6 -8.13 17.47 -3.25
N GLY A 7 -8.69 16.42 -3.85
CA GLY A 7 -7.99 15.57 -4.83
C GLY A 7 -6.91 14.65 -4.26
N GLY A 8 -6.63 14.74 -2.97
CA GLY A 8 -5.82 13.77 -2.25
C GLY A 8 -6.68 12.59 -1.81
N HIS A 9 -6.45 11.41 -2.39
CA HIS A 9 -7.05 10.15 -1.90
C HIS A 9 -6.73 9.87 -0.41
N GLY A 10 -5.76 10.59 0.17
CA GLY A 10 -5.31 10.39 1.54
C GLY A 10 -4.33 9.22 1.64
N TYR A 11 -4.04 8.80 2.87
CA TYR A 11 -3.12 7.68 3.14
C TYR A 11 -3.63 6.32 2.61
N SER A 12 -4.89 6.23 2.17
CA SER A 12 -5.45 4.99 1.63
C SER A 12 -5.20 4.78 0.13
N TYR A 13 -4.63 5.76 -0.62
CA TYR A 13 -4.47 5.62 -2.07
C TYR A 13 -3.74 4.35 -2.50
N ILE A 14 -2.66 4.01 -1.78
CA ILE A 14 -1.87 2.82 -2.05
C ILE A 14 -2.72 1.56 -1.86
N LEU A 15 -3.52 1.50 -0.80
CA LEU A 15 -4.37 0.35 -0.50
C LEU A 15 -5.56 0.26 -1.46
N ASP A 16 -6.17 1.39 -1.80
CA ASP A 16 -7.41 1.43 -2.59
C ASP A 16 -7.15 1.28 -4.10
N HIS A 17 -5.99 1.69 -4.60
CA HIS A 17 -5.72 1.77 -6.05
C HIS A 17 -4.47 1.05 -6.49
N ILE A 18 -3.39 1.09 -5.69
CA ILE A 18 -2.09 0.53 -6.10
C ILE A 18 -2.04 -0.96 -5.81
N ALA A 19 -2.41 -1.40 -4.61
CA ALA A 19 -2.42 -2.83 -4.26
C ALA A 19 -3.32 -3.67 -5.18
N PRO A 20 -4.56 -3.26 -5.53
CA PRO A 20 -5.37 -3.99 -6.51
C PRO A 20 -4.73 -4.02 -7.90
N ARG A 21 -4.06 -2.94 -8.31
CA ARG A 21 -3.35 -2.86 -9.60
C ARG A 21 -2.11 -3.75 -9.64
N MET A 22 -1.44 -3.98 -8.51
CA MET A 22 -0.33 -4.92 -8.44
C MET A 22 -0.83 -6.34 -8.66
N LEU A 23 -1.91 -6.73 -7.99
CA LEU A 23 -2.54 -8.04 -8.18
C LEU A 23 -3.02 -8.24 -9.62
N SER A 24 -3.68 -7.25 -10.22
CA SER A 24 -4.13 -7.34 -11.61
C SER A 24 -2.98 -7.44 -12.63
N ARG A 25 -1.77 -7.07 -12.23
CA ARG A 25 -0.53 -7.21 -13.02
C ARG A 25 0.25 -8.50 -12.74
N GLY A 26 -0.30 -9.41 -11.93
CA GLY A 26 0.28 -10.73 -11.69
C GLY A 26 1.23 -10.82 -10.49
N PHE A 27 1.26 -9.81 -9.62
CA PHE A 27 1.94 -9.94 -8.33
C PHE A 27 1.14 -10.94 -7.47
N THR A 28 1.84 -11.78 -6.70
CA THR A 28 1.21 -12.65 -5.72
C THR A 28 0.72 -11.85 -4.51
N ALA A 29 -0.27 -12.38 -3.78
CA ALA A 29 -0.76 -11.75 -2.56
C ALA A 29 0.35 -11.61 -1.52
N GLU A 30 1.21 -12.63 -1.41
CA GLU A 30 2.38 -12.65 -0.54
C GLU A 30 3.39 -11.59 -0.96
N GLY A 31 3.64 -11.42 -2.26
CA GLY A 31 4.54 -10.38 -2.77
C GLY A 31 4.03 -8.96 -2.49
N VAL A 32 2.73 -8.73 -2.62
CA VAL A 32 2.11 -7.45 -2.23
C VAL A 32 2.24 -7.25 -0.71
N HIS A 33 2.02 -8.29 0.10
CA HIS A 33 2.18 -8.23 1.54
C HIS A 33 3.61 -7.90 1.95
N ASP A 34 4.60 -8.49 1.30
CA ASP A 34 6.01 -8.20 1.59
C ASP A 34 6.37 -6.75 1.29
N ILE A 35 5.84 -6.18 0.20
CA ILE A 35 6.07 -4.79 -0.18
C ILE A 35 5.41 -3.82 0.81
N LEU A 36 4.18 -4.10 1.25
CA LEU A 36 3.41 -3.18 2.07
C LEU A 36 3.64 -3.34 3.58
N VAL A 37 4.08 -4.52 4.03
CA VAL A 37 4.15 -4.88 5.46
C VAL A 37 5.53 -5.41 5.83
N SER A 38 5.94 -6.56 5.30
CA SER A 38 7.14 -7.27 5.77
C SER A 38 8.42 -6.46 5.61
N ASN A 39 8.62 -5.86 4.43
CA ASN A 39 9.83 -5.09 4.14
C ASN A 39 9.87 -3.76 4.93
N PRO A 40 8.80 -2.94 4.96
CA PRO A 40 8.78 -1.76 5.82
C PRO A 40 8.95 -2.09 7.30
N ALA A 41 8.30 -3.14 7.81
CA ALA A 41 8.48 -3.57 9.19
C ALA A 41 9.95 -3.90 9.47
N LYS A 42 10.59 -4.72 8.64
CA LYS A 42 12.02 -5.03 8.76
C LYS A 42 12.88 -3.76 8.81
N VAL A 43 12.69 -2.82 7.88
CA VAL A 43 13.47 -1.57 7.82
C VAL A 43 13.26 -0.68 9.05
N LEU A 44 12.03 -0.62 9.57
CA LEU A 44 11.66 0.32 10.63
C LEU A 44 11.78 -0.27 12.04
N THR A 45 11.90 -1.60 12.17
CA THR A 45 11.96 -2.29 13.47
C THR A 45 13.19 -3.16 13.66
N SER A 46 14.06 -3.34 12.66
CA SER A 46 15.32 -4.04 12.84
C SER A 46 16.21 -3.29 13.83
N ARG A 47 16.37 -3.85 15.02
CA ARG A 47 17.44 -3.55 15.99
C ARG A 47 18.45 -4.68 15.97
#